data_AF-A0A4D9EBU9-F1
#
_entry.id   AF-A0A4D9EBU9-F1
#
_cell.length_a   1.000
_cell.length_b   1.000
_cell.length_c   1.000
_cell.angle_alpha   90.00
_cell.angle_beta   90.00
_cell.angle_gamma   90.00
#
_symmetry.space_group_name_H-M   'P 1'
#
loop_
_entity.id
_entity.type
_entity.pdbx_description
1 polymer ?
#
loop_
_entity_poly.entity_id
_entity_poly.type
_entity_poly.pdbx_seq_one_letter_code
_entity_poly.pdbx_strand_id
1 'polypeptide(L)'
;MFQHEPNQAFYRIKHVEKTNEAMAIDTLLISDELLWHQDVPTRSRYVWLVESVCDNTEIVRIFSNLHVFREQLGQLTGVAAILQFPVPDLSDQEDDSYSDEN
;
A
#
# COMPACT_ATOMS: atom_id res chain seq x y z
N MET A 1 -9.49 -24.55 -3.78
CA MET A 1 -8.17 -24.02 -4.12
C MET A 1 -8.35 -22.53 -4.32
N PHE A 2 -7.94 -21.69 -3.35
CA PHE A 2 -7.97 -20.24 -3.54
C PHE A 2 -6.80 -19.91 -4.46
N GLN A 3 -7.10 -19.67 -5.73
CA GLN A 3 -6.13 -19.10 -6.66
C GLN A 3 -5.80 -17.70 -6.12
N HIS A 4 -4.63 -17.59 -5.50
CA HIS A 4 -4.01 -16.29 -5.22
C HIS A 4 -3.78 -15.64 -6.59
N GLU A 5 -4.64 -14.72 -6.98
CA GLU A 5 -4.35 -13.86 -8.11
C GLU A 5 -3.31 -12.84 -7.63
N PRO A 6 -2.05 -12.92 -8.07
CA PRO A 6 -0.99 -12.01 -7.61
C PRO A 6 -1.26 -10.54 -7.99
N ASN A 7 -2.23 -10.30 -8.87
CA ASN A 7 -2.61 -8.97 -9.39
C ASN A 7 -3.60 -8.21 -8.49
N GLN A 8 -4.00 -8.79 -7.34
CA GLN A 8 -4.98 -8.16 -6.44
C GLN A 8 -4.35 -7.39 -5.28
N ALA A 9 -3.03 -7.39 -5.12
CA ALA A 9 -2.38 -6.67 -4.02
C ALA A 9 -1.23 -5.81 -4.56
N PHE A 10 -1.33 -4.49 -4.34
CA PHE A 10 -0.25 -3.56 -4.66
C PHE A 10 0.47 -3.12 -3.39
N TYR A 11 1.79 -3.10 -3.52
CA TYR A 11 2.71 -2.66 -2.51
C TYR A 11 3.38 -1.40 -3.06
N ARG A 12 3.54 -0.36 -2.23
CA ARG A 12 3.99 1.03 -2.55
C ARG A 12 2.89 2.08 -2.69
N ILE A 13 3.18 3.25 -2.13
CA ILE A 13 2.33 4.44 -2.12
C ILE A 13 1.85 4.86 -3.52
N LYS A 14 2.74 4.84 -4.54
CA LYS A 14 2.41 5.25 -5.90
C LYS A 14 1.32 4.38 -6.53
N HIS A 15 1.39 3.07 -6.32
CA HIS A 15 0.39 2.14 -6.83
C HIS A 15 -0.93 2.29 -6.07
N VAL A 16 -0.87 2.47 -4.75
CA VAL A 16 -2.05 2.70 -3.92
C VAL A 16 -2.76 4.00 -4.33
N GLU A 17 -2.02 5.08 -4.59
CA GLU A 17 -2.58 6.35 -5.09
C GLU A 17 -3.31 6.15 -6.42
N LYS A 18 -2.70 5.50 -7.41
CA LYS A 18 -3.34 5.21 -8.70
C LYS A 18 -4.58 4.31 -8.56
N THR A 19 -4.51 3.33 -7.67
CA THR A 19 -5.63 2.43 -7.40
C THR A 19 -6.79 3.16 -6.71
N ASN A 20 -6.46 4.11 -5.84
CA ASN A 20 -7.42 4.99 -5.19
C ASN A 20 -8.10 5.92 -6.22
N GLU A 21 -7.35 6.47 -7.17
CA GLU A 21 -7.89 7.23 -8.30
C GLU A 21 -8.85 6.38 -9.16
N ALA A 22 -8.53 5.09 -9.34
CA ALA A 22 -9.38 4.13 -10.03
C ALA A 22 -10.54 3.58 -9.18
N MET A 23 -10.66 3.99 -7.90
CA MET A 23 -11.64 3.47 -6.94
C MET A 23 -11.70 1.94 -6.87
N ALA A 24 -10.54 1.29 -7.00
CA ALA A 24 -10.44 -0.17 -7.06
C ALA A 24 -9.92 -0.80 -5.76
N ILE A 25 -9.70 0.01 -4.71
CA ILE A 25 -9.21 -0.45 -3.41
C ILE A 25 -10.36 -1.10 -2.63
N ASP A 26 -10.18 -2.37 -2.28
CA ASP A 26 -11.05 -3.09 -1.36
C ASP A 26 -10.62 -2.84 0.08
N THR A 27 -9.35 -3.13 0.41
CA THR A 27 -8.81 -3.05 1.77
C THR A 27 -7.46 -2.34 1.78
N LEU A 28 -7.30 -1.32 2.60
CA LEU A 28 -6.02 -0.63 2.83
C LEU A 28 -5.28 -1.20 4.04
N LEU A 29 -3.99 -1.43 3.90
CA LEU A 29 -3.09 -1.92 4.93
C LEU A 29 -1.97 -0.89 5.13
N ILE A 30 -1.88 -0.28 6.30
CA ILE A 30 -0.87 0.73 6.62
C ILE A 30 -0.23 0.47 7.98
N SER A 31 1.10 0.61 8.07
CA SER A 31 1.79 0.62 9.37
C SER A 31 1.53 1.92 10.12
N ASP A 32 1.23 1.83 11.42
CA ASP A 32 1.06 3.02 12.25
C ASP A 32 2.35 3.87 12.30
N GLU A 33 3.53 3.26 12.23
CA GLU A 33 4.81 3.98 12.22
C GLU A 33 4.95 5.02 11.09
N LEU A 34 4.33 4.79 9.93
CA LEU A 34 4.34 5.73 8.80
C LEU A 34 3.47 6.96 9.08
N LEU A 35 2.43 6.81 9.89
CA LEU A 35 1.59 7.91 10.36
C LEU A 35 2.30 8.74 11.45
N TRP A 36 3.31 8.16 12.11
CA TRP A 36 4.07 8.79 13.18
C TRP A 36 5.48 9.21 12.72
N HIS A 37 5.74 9.16 11.42
CA HIS A 37 7.03 9.53 10.84
C HIS A 37 7.37 11.01 11.15
N GLN A 38 8.65 11.31 11.44
CA GLN A 38 9.08 12.66 11.83
C GLN A 38 8.92 13.69 10.70
N ASP A 39 9.00 13.25 9.44
CA ASP A 39 8.73 14.09 8.28
C ASP A 39 7.23 14.45 8.17
N VAL A 40 6.94 15.71 8.44
CA VAL A 40 5.64 16.34 8.21
C VAL A 40 5.12 16.15 6.78
N PRO A 41 5.90 16.37 5.69
CA PRO A 41 5.36 16.24 4.33
C PRO A 41 4.97 14.80 4.01
N THR A 42 5.79 13.84 4.43
CA THR A 42 5.54 12.41 4.27
C THR A 42 4.30 11.98 5.05
N ARG A 43 4.19 12.39 6.32
CA ARG A 43 3.02 12.12 7.16
C ARG A 43 1.73 12.67 6.55
N SER A 44 1.73 13.92 6.10
CA SER A 44 0.55 14.54 5.48
C SER A 44 0.09 13.78 4.24
N ARG A 45 1.02 13.22 3.44
CA ARG A 45 0.68 12.38 2.28
C ARG A 45 -0.01 11.08 2.69
N TYR A 46 0.50 10.38 3.70
CA TYR A 46 -0.13 9.14 4.19
C TYR A 46 -1.49 9.41 4.85
N VAL A 47 -1.62 10.49 5.62
CA VAL A 47 -2.91 10.88 6.20
C VAL A 47 -3.93 11.19 5.11
N TRP A 48 -3.55 11.98 4.10
CA TRP A 48 -4.43 12.28 2.96
C TRP A 48 -4.85 11.03 2.20
N LEU A 49 -3.93 10.08 2.00
CA LEU A 49 -4.26 8.80 1.38
C LEU A 49 -5.28 8.03 2.22
N VAL A 50 -5.04 7.90 3.53
CA VAL A 50 -5.96 7.20 4.43
C VAL A 50 -7.34 7.87 4.44
N GLU A 51 -7.41 9.19 4.46
CA GLU A 51 -8.67 9.93 4.37
C GLU A 51 -9.38 9.68 3.04
N SER A 52 -8.67 9.78 1.91
CA SER A 52 -9.26 9.53 0.59
C SER A 52 -9.74 8.08 0.46
N VAL A 53 -8.98 7.13 0.97
CA VAL A 53 -9.36 5.72 0.93
C VAL A 53 -10.52 5.43 1.89
N CYS A 54 -10.60 6.10 3.05
CA CYS A 54 -11.74 6.01 3.96
C CYS A 54 -13.04 6.57 3.35
N ASP A 55 -12.93 7.57 2.48
CA ASP A 55 -14.08 8.12 1.72
C ASP A 55 -14.53 7.15 0.62
N ASN A 56 -13.58 6.44 0.00
CA ASN A 56 -13.83 5.53 -1.13
C ASN A 56 -14.16 4.08 -0.71
N THR A 57 -13.61 3.58 0.41
CA THR A 57 -13.80 2.22 0.95
C THR A 57 -13.93 2.24 2.47
N GLU A 58 -14.69 1.30 3.01
CA GLU A 58 -14.96 1.18 4.43
C GLU A 58 -13.85 0.45 5.21
N ILE A 59 -12.94 -0.27 4.51
CA ILE A 59 -12.00 -1.21 5.17
C ILE A 59 -10.56 -0.68 5.17
N VAL A 60 -10.20 0.04 6.25
CA VAL A 60 -8.81 0.44 6.53
C VAL A 60 -8.27 -0.34 7.73
N ARG A 61 -7.15 -1.04 7.54
CA ARG A 61 -6.46 -1.80 8.59
C ARG A 61 -5.12 -1.16 8.91
N ILE A 62 -5.03 -0.63 10.13
CA ILE A 62 -3.79 -0.08 10.68
C ILE A 62 -3.09 -1.18 11.47
N PHE A 63 -1.86 -1.51 11.09
CA PHE A 63 -1.03 -2.47 11.81
C PHE A 63 -0.08 -1.73 12.73
N SER A 64 -0.35 -1.83 14.03
CA SER A 64 0.60 -1.44 15.06
C SER A 64 1.56 -2.59 15.34
N ASN A 65 2.82 -2.40 14.98
CA ASN A 65 4.00 -3.19 15.37
C ASN A 65 3.79 -4.66 15.82
N LEU A 66 3.13 -5.50 15.02
CA LEU A 66 3.12 -6.94 15.27
C LEU A 66 4.43 -7.52 14.73
N HIS A 67 5.24 -8.02 15.67
CA HIS A 67 6.65 -8.39 15.61
C HIS A 67 7.12 -9.32 14.44
N VAL A 68 6.22 -9.81 13.60
CA VAL A 68 6.50 -10.69 12.45
C VAL A 68 6.08 -10.05 11.11
N PHE A 69 5.03 -9.22 11.12
CA PHE A 69 4.57 -8.50 9.92
C PHE A 69 5.51 -7.33 9.56
N ARG A 70 6.32 -6.86 10.52
CA ARG A 70 7.29 -5.77 10.31
C ARG A 70 8.39 -6.13 9.32
N GLU A 71 8.85 -7.38 9.30
CA GLU A 71 9.92 -7.80 8.39
C GLU A 71 9.41 -7.95 6.95
N GLN A 72 8.23 -8.55 6.78
CA GLN A 72 7.60 -8.70 5.45
C GLN A 72 7.04 -7.38 4.92
N LEU A 73 6.42 -6.54 5.75
CA LEU A 73 5.86 -5.26 5.32
C LEU A 73 6.93 -4.17 5.20
N GLY A 74 8.00 -4.24 6.00
CA GLY A 74 9.18 -3.39 5.87
C GLY A 74 9.94 -3.62 4.56
N GLN A 75 10.02 -4.87 4.09
CA GLN A 75 10.49 -5.20 2.73
C GLN A 75 9.57 -4.65 1.63
N LEU A 76 8.30 -4.33 1.96
CA LEU A 76 7.25 -3.87 1.04
C LEU A 76 6.88 -2.38 1.25
N THR A 77 7.76 -1.57 1.83
CA THR A 77 7.58 -0.09 2.03
C THR A 77 6.56 0.32 3.12
N GLY A 78 5.97 -0.61 3.88
CA GLY A 78 5.06 -0.31 5.00
C GLY A 78 3.62 0.07 4.61
N VAL A 79 3.29 0.08 3.32
CA VAL A 79 1.95 0.41 2.79
C VAL A 79 1.54 -0.55 1.68
N ALA A 80 0.33 -1.08 1.77
CA ALA A 80 -0.23 -1.99 0.78
C ALA A 80 -1.75 -1.78 0.63
N ALA A 81 -2.28 -2.12 -0.53
CA ALA A 81 -3.72 -2.14 -0.79
C ALA A 81 -4.10 -3.43 -1.50
N ILE A 82 -5.24 -3.98 -1.10
CA ILE A 82 -5.90 -5.11 -1.75
C ILE A 82 -7.01 -4.55 -2.63
N LEU A 83 -7.15 -5.09 -3.83
CA LEU A 83 -8.03 -4.60 -4.88
C LEU A 83 -9.21 -5.55 -5.06
N GLN A 84 -10.38 -4.95 -5.32
CA GLN A 84 -11.57 -5.71 -5.63
C GLN A 84 -11.56 -6.22 -7.09
N PHE A 85 -10.95 -5.44 -7.99
CA PHE A 85 -10.85 -5.76 -9.42
C PHE A 85 -9.43 -5.44 -9.92
N PRO A 86 -8.89 -6.24 -10.87
CA PRO A 86 -7.59 -5.96 -11.44
C PRO A 86 -7.63 -4.67 -12.26
N VAL A 87 -6.78 -3.70 -11.92
CA VAL A 87 -6.61 -2.47 -12.70
C VAL A 87 -5.49 -2.69 -13.72
N PRO A 88 -5.80 -2.75 -15.03
CA PRO A 88 -4.83 -3.09 -16.08
C PRO A 88 -3.71 -2.04 -16.25
N ASP A 89 -3.90 -0.83 -15.75
CA ASP A 89 -2.95 0.29 -15.88
C ASP A 89 -1.79 0.24 -14.85
N LEU A 90 -1.86 -0.67 -13.87
CA LEU A 90 -0.87 -0.76 -12.78
C LEU A 90 0.29 -1.73 -13.09
N SER A 91 0.21 -2.50 -14.17
CA SER A 91 1.22 -3.51 -14.54
C SER A 91 2.45 -2.95 -15.26
N ASP A 92 2.50 -1.65 -15.59
CA ASP A 92 3.49 -1.09 -16.54
C ASP A 92 4.69 -0.36 -15.90
N GLN A 93 4.94 -0.51 -14.59
CA GLN A 93 6.16 0.03 -13.96
C GLN A 93 6.88 -1.01 -13.10
N GLU A 94 7.29 -2.11 -13.73
CA GLU A 94 8.48 -2.85 -13.31
C GLU A 94 9.72 -2.10 -13.80
N ASP A 95 10.25 -1.16 -13.02
CA ASP A 95 11.69 -0.83 -13.04
C ASP A 95 12.07 -0.06 -11.76
N ASP A 96 12.53 -0.80 -10.76
CA ASP A 96 13.58 -0.34 -9.86
C ASP A 96 14.38 -1.61 -9.56
N SER A 97 15.33 -1.89 -10.46
CA SER A 97 16.42 -2.85 -10.27
C SER A 97 16.92 -2.80 -8.83
N TYR A 98 16.75 -3.90 -8.08
CA TYR A 98 17.49 -4.13 -6.85
C TYR A 98 18.95 -4.39 -7.26
N SER A 99 19.68 -3.33 -7.53
CA SER A 99 21.13 -3.35 -7.63
C SER A 99 21.68 -3.60 -6.23
N ASP A 100 21.88 -4.88 -5.93
CA ASP A 100 22.85 -5.35 -4.97
C ASP A 100 24.25 -4.91 -5.45
N GLU A 101 24.80 -3.85 -4.86
CA GLU A 101 26.24 -3.61 -4.92
C GLU A 101 26.75 -2.63 -3.83
N ASN A 102 27.43 -3.24 -2.84
CA ASN A 102 28.41 -2.72 -1.86
C ASN A 102 27.88 -2.25 -0.49
#